data_AF-A0A6P7WYK5-F1
#
_entry.id   AF-A0A6P7WYK5-F1
#
_cell.length_a   1.000
_cell.length_b   1.000
_cell.length_c   1.000
_cell.angle_alpha   90.00
_cell.angle_beta   90.00
_cell.angle_gamma   90.00
#
_symmetry.space_group_name_H-M   'P 1'
#
loop_
_entity.id
_entity.type
_entity.pdbx_description
1 polymer ?
#
loop_
_entity_poly.entity_id
_entity_poly.type
_entity_poly.pdbx_seq_one_letter_code
_entity_poly.pdbx_strand_id
1 'polypeptide(L)'
;MEGKVQQAVRLEKESQGLVQEQQLQFPILEPDELQDLTKIQSGGFGDIYRGWSPRLGKDVAVKIIRGAGEFSKQLMREARMMQRAQHPYILQLLGLYKKVEGEYKQFGLIVEYMAIGSLYSLFQKVTPKSLPWPLRFQILNQVAIGMRYLHHELQPPLLHLDLKPKNVLLNESLNIQLTDFGLSKIRDASSSSGTFTGGTLAYMPPEALKDIHNKPQEPFDVYSFLHLSLGACAERIKILIPKGQRPDENVLDGLGDIKMLPEARSLMVACWSEVPSARPSFQVCVWKTREIFSVYKSDIDDAVRTVRDRLKNSSAEESKIKASFTTVQDEIEVSLPDSGSCKPKSEHMAPKDLKEGSTFLLKHRMAIVQRLMTIESILECLLQEGIINNGDHQFIISDANCAEKIRRTLDMILRKGKKSSTRLYQLLAEKEPLLVQSLQSQTD
;
A
#
# COMPACT_ATOMS: atom_id res chain seq x y z
N MET A 1 15.32 32.14 -21.21
CA MET A 1 14.53 31.25 -20.32
C MET A 1 13.46 30.47 -21.09
N GLU A 2 12.86 31.06 -22.13
CA GLU A 2 11.80 30.42 -22.96
C GLU A 2 12.23 29.14 -23.68
N GLY A 3 13.46 29.06 -24.20
CA GLY A 3 13.95 27.85 -24.89
C GLY A 3 14.05 26.60 -24.00
N LYS A 4 14.37 26.77 -22.70
CA LYS A 4 14.42 25.65 -21.74
C LYS A 4 13.03 25.19 -21.30
N VAL A 5 12.07 26.12 -21.24
CA VAL A 5 10.65 25.81 -20.95
C VAL A 5 10.01 25.10 -22.14
N GLN A 6 10.27 25.55 -23.36
CA GLN A 6 9.79 24.88 -24.58
C GLN A 6 10.39 23.48 -24.75
N GLN A 7 11.65 23.29 -24.37
CA GLN A 7 12.28 21.97 -24.39
C GLN A 7 11.75 21.04 -23.28
N ALA A 8 11.43 21.57 -22.10
CA ALA A 8 10.76 20.80 -21.04
C ALA A 8 9.32 20.41 -21.43
N VAL A 9 8.56 21.32 -22.05
CA VAL A 9 7.21 21.04 -22.58
C VAL A 9 7.25 20.06 -23.74
N ARG A 10 8.28 20.12 -24.60
CA ARG A 10 8.49 19.15 -25.68
C ARG A 10 8.85 17.77 -25.14
N LEU A 11 9.72 17.68 -24.13
CA LEU A 11 10.05 16.43 -23.45
C LEU A 11 8.88 15.86 -22.63
N GLU A 12 8.01 16.70 -22.06
CA GLU A 12 6.74 16.28 -21.47
C GLU A 12 5.75 15.76 -22.52
N LYS A 13 5.68 16.39 -23.70
CA LYS A 13 4.86 15.91 -24.82
C LYS A 13 5.42 14.62 -25.43
N GLU A 14 6.74 14.47 -25.52
CA GLU A 14 7.41 13.26 -26.04
C GLU A 14 7.35 12.10 -25.02
N SER A 15 7.43 12.36 -23.71
CA SER A 15 7.18 11.36 -22.66
C SER A 15 5.71 10.95 -22.54
N GLN A 16 4.77 11.82 -22.92
CA GLN A 16 3.36 11.46 -23.11
C GLN A 16 3.11 10.70 -24.42
N GLY A 17 3.97 10.85 -25.43
CA GLY A 17 3.83 10.23 -26.75
C GLY A 17 4.23 8.76 -26.86
N LEU A 18 4.92 8.19 -25.86
CA LEU A 18 5.39 6.78 -25.89
C LEU A 18 4.47 5.79 -25.17
N VAL A 19 3.49 6.27 -24.41
CA VAL A 19 2.24 5.52 -24.25
C VAL A 19 1.45 5.90 -25.48
N GLN A 20 1.50 5.11 -26.55
CA GLN A 20 0.47 5.20 -27.59
C GLN A 20 -0.85 5.39 -26.86
N GLU A 21 -1.64 6.40 -27.24
CA GLU A 21 -3.04 6.53 -26.81
C GLU A 21 -3.82 5.32 -27.35
N GLN A 22 -3.50 4.13 -26.87
CA GLN A 22 -4.32 2.95 -27.03
C GLN A 22 -5.59 3.29 -26.27
N GLN A 23 -6.63 3.52 -27.05
CA GLN A 23 -7.99 3.64 -26.55
C GLN A 23 -8.24 2.43 -25.65
N LEU A 24 -8.70 2.69 -24.42
CA LEU A 24 -9.04 1.60 -23.51
C LEU A 24 -10.13 0.76 -24.16
N GLN A 25 -9.85 -0.53 -24.37
CA GLN A 25 -10.76 -1.44 -25.06
C GLN A 25 -11.68 -2.15 -24.06
N PHE A 26 -12.33 -1.36 -23.19
CA PHE A 26 -13.18 -1.90 -22.15
C PHE A 26 -14.57 -1.26 -22.17
N PRO A 27 -15.63 -2.04 -21.86
CA PRO A 27 -16.96 -1.48 -21.67
C PRO A 27 -16.94 -0.48 -20.52
N ILE A 28 -17.68 0.61 -20.69
CA ILE A 28 -18.07 1.49 -19.59
C ILE A 28 -19.40 0.95 -19.08
N LEU A 29 -19.49 0.67 -17.77
CA LEU A 29 -20.72 0.28 -17.10
C LEU A 29 -21.20 1.41 -16.19
N GLU A 30 -22.50 1.68 -16.27
CA GLU A 30 -23.21 2.62 -15.41
C GLU A 30 -23.85 1.90 -14.20
N PRO A 31 -24.28 2.62 -13.15
CA PRO A 31 -24.78 1.97 -11.92
C PRO A 31 -26.01 1.10 -12.13
N ASP A 32 -26.87 1.43 -13.08
CA ASP A 32 -28.08 0.69 -13.45
C ASP A 32 -27.79 -0.63 -14.19
N GLU A 33 -26.60 -0.78 -14.78
CA GLU A 33 -26.10 -2.04 -15.33
C GLU A 33 -25.55 -2.99 -14.25
N LEU A 34 -25.51 -2.58 -12.98
CA LEU A 34 -25.01 -3.35 -11.85
C LEU A 34 -26.11 -3.61 -10.82
N GLN A 35 -26.32 -4.87 -10.48
CA GLN A 35 -27.31 -5.30 -9.49
C GLN A 35 -26.65 -5.47 -8.11
N ASP A 36 -27.40 -5.18 -7.05
CA ASP A 36 -26.99 -5.35 -5.65
C ASP A 36 -25.64 -4.70 -5.30
N LEU A 37 -25.39 -3.51 -5.87
CA LEU A 37 -24.13 -2.78 -5.67
C LEU A 37 -23.99 -2.33 -4.21
N THR A 38 -23.15 -3.02 -3.45
CA THR A 38 -22.96 -2.82 -2.01
C THR A 38 -21.52 -2.47 -1.69
N LYS A 39 -21.32 -1.49 -0.81
CA LYS A 39 -19.98 -1.09 -0.40
C LYS A 39 -19.39 -2.15 0.52
N ILE A 40 -18.23 -2.71 0.16
CA ILE A 40 -17.56 -3.75 0.95
C ILE A 40 -16.31 -3.26 1.68
N GLN A 41 -15.65 -2.21 1.18
CA GLN A 41 -14.42 -1.71 1.78
C GLN A 41 -14.20 -0.22 1.50
N SER A 42 -13.55 0.45 2.44
CA SER A 42 -13.00 1.80 2.29
C SER A 42 -11.50 1.77 2.54
N GLY A 43 -10.70 2.52 1.79
CA GLY A 43 -9.25 2.62 2.01
C GLY A 43 -8.62 3.85 1.37
N GLY A 44 -7.30 4.00 1.54
CA GLY A 44 -6.55 5.14 1.00
C GLY A 44 -6.54 5.25 -0.53
N PHE A 45 -6.88 4.17 -1.23
CA PHE A 45 -6.96 4.09 -2.70
C PHE A 45 -8.38 4.24 -3.25
N GLY A 46 -9.37 4.44 -2.39
CA GLY A 46 -10.78 4.56 -2.78
C GLY A 46 -11.71 3.62 -2.02
N ASP A 47 -12.94 3.54 -2.53
CA ASP A 47 -14.02 2.71 -2.03
C ASP A 47 -14.24 1.52 -2.96
N ILE A 48 -14.42 0.32 -2.40
CA ILE A 48 -14.67 -0.90 -3.17
C ILE A 48 -16.11 -1.33 -2.93
N TYR A 49 -16.83 -1.55 -4.02
CA TYR A 49 -18.19 -2.08 -4.04
C TYR A 49 -18.21 -3.46 -4.68
N ARG A 50 -19.14 -4.31 -4.27
CA ARG A 50 -19.47 -5.59 -4.93
C ARG A 50 -20.82 -5.44 -5.60
N GLY A 51 -20.99 -5.99 -6.80
CA GLY A 51 -22.29 -6.12 -7.44
C GLY A 51 -22.28 -7.24 -8.48
N TRP A 52 -23.45 -7.61 -8.97
CA TRP A 52 -23.60 -8.53 -10.09
C TRP A 52 -23.70 -7.75 -11.40
N SER A 53 -22.94 -8.16 -12.43
CA SER A 53 -23.07 -7.58 -13.78
C SER A 53 -23.75 -8.58 -14.72
N PRO A 54 -25.03 -8.38 -15.09
CA PRO A 54 -25.71 -9.24 -16.07
C PRO A 54 -24.99 -9.27 -17.42
N ARG A 55 -24.41 -8.15 -17.83
CA ARG A 55 -23.66 -8.01 -19.09
C ARG A 55 -22.37 -8.84 -19.12
N LEU A 56 -21.68 -8.96 -17.98
CA LEU A 56 -20.45 -9.74 -17.85
C LEU A 56 -20.71 -11.17 -17.34
N GLY A 57 -21.91 -11.46 -16.85
CA GLY A 57 -22.32 -12.77 -16.32
C GLY A 57 -21.55 -13.20 -15.07
N LYS A 58 -21.11 -12.26 -14.23
CA LYS A 58 -20.33 -12.55 -13.01
C LYS A 58 -20.46 -11.48 -11.93
N ASP A 59 -20.10 -11.86 -10.69
CA ASP A 59 -19.86 -10.93 -9.59
C ASP A 59 -18.63 -10.06 -9.91
N VAL A 60 -18.76 -8.75 -9.73
CA VAL A 60 -17.72 -7.76 -9.99
C VAL A 60 -17.41 -6.94 -8.74
N ALA A 61 -16.16 -6.50 -8.65
CA ALA A 61 -15.73 -5.46 -7.72
C ALA A 61 -15.53 -4.14 -8.47
N VAL A 62 -16.10 -3.06 -7.92
CA VAL A 62 -15.96 -1.70 -8.46
C VAL A 62 -15.10 -0.88 -7.51
N LYS A 63 -13.87 -0.54 -7.94
CA LYS A 63 -12.95 0.35 -7.19
C LYS A 63 -13.18 1.80 -7.62
N ILE A 64 -13.88 2.58 -6.80
CA ILE A 64 -14.16 4.00 -7.01
C ILE A 64 -13.07 4.84 -6.33
N ILE A 65 -12.39 5.71 -7.09
CA ILE A 65 -11.34 6.58 -6.54
C ILE A 65 -11.96 7.90 -6.07
N ARG A 66 -11.65 8.33 -4.83
CA ARG A 66 -12.18 9.57 -4.24
C ARG A 66 -11.50 10.82 -4.84
N GLY A 67 -12.27 11.90 -5.03
CA GLY A 67 -11.74 13.22 -5.44
C GLY A 67 -11.57 13.42 -6.96
N ALA A 68 -12.16 12.58 -7.79
CA ALA A 68 -12.02 12.64 -9.24
C ALA A 68 -12.98 13.65 -9.89
N GLY A 69 -12.61 14.93 -9.95
CA GLY A 69 -13.01 15.77 -11.08
C GLY A 69 -12.36 15.21 -12.35
N GLU A 70 -13.15 15.01 -13.41
CA GLU A 70 -12.81 14.44 -14.73
C GLU A 70 -11.71 13.35 -14.75
N PHE A 71 -12.09 12.08 -14.96
CA PHE A 71 -11.19 11.01 -15.42
C PHE A 71 -9.78 11.11 -14.84
N SER A 72 -9.66 10.98 -13.51
CA SER A 72 -8.39 11.26 -12.82
C SER A 72 -7.25 10.52 -13.54
N LYS A 73 -6.19 11.25 -13.92
CA LYS A 73 -5.04 10.71 -14.65
C LYS A 73 -4.48 9.43 -14.01
N GLN A 74 -4.68 9.28 -12.69
CA GLN A 74 -4.34 8.10 -11.90
C GLN A 74 -5.18 6.87 -12.25
N LEU A 75 -6.51 7.00 -12.32
CA LEU A 75 -7.42 5.91 -12.71
C LEU A 75 -7.07 5.39 -14.11
N MET A 76 -6.91 6.31 -15.07
CA MET A 76 -6.58 5.94 -16.46
C MET A 76 -5.19 5.31 -16.57
N ARG A 77 -4.24 5.77 -15.76
CA ARG A 77 -2.93 5.14 -15.67
C ARG A 77 -3.05 3.72 -15.13
N GLU A 78 -3.76 3.50 -14.02
CA GLU A 78 -3.96 2.16 -13.44
C GLU A 78 -4.66 1.24 -14.45
N ALA A 79 -5.72 1.71 -15.11
CA ALA A 79 -6.45 0.96 -16.14
C ALA A 79 -5.53 0.52 -17.30
N ARG A 80 -4.66 1.42 -17.79
CA ARG A 80 -3.70 1.08 -18.85
C ARG A 80 -2.67 0.04 -18.41
N MET A 81 -2.19 0.12 -17.16
CA MET A 81 -1.27 -0.89 -16.62
C MET A 81 -1.93 -2.26 -16.54
N MET A 82 -3.19 -2.31 -16.11
CA MET A 82 -3.97 -3.55 -16.07
C MET A 82 -4.27 -4.10 -17.47
N GLN A 83 -4.62 -3.24 -18.45
CA GLN A 83 -4.83 -3.66 -19.84
C GLN A 83 -3.60 -4.38 -20.42
N ARG A 84 -2.42 -3.86 -20.07
CA ARG A 84 -1.12 -4.39 -20.51
C ARG A 84 -0.76 -5.70 -19.78
N ALA A 85 -1.14 -5.84 -18.52
CA ALA A 85 -0.77 -6.95 -17.67
C ALA A 85 -1.80 -8.11 -17.70
N GLN A 86 -1.94 -8.79 -18.84
CA GLN A 86 -2.84 -9.95 -18.98
C GLN A 86 -2.11 -11.26 -18.71
N HIS A 87 -2.36 -11.87 -17.56
CA HIS A 87 -1.72 -13.14 -17.17
C HIS A 87 -2.62 -13.90 -16.17
N PRO A 88 -2.63 -15.26 -16.14
CA PRO A 88 -3.48 -16.04 -15.23
C PRO A 88 -3.37 -15.73 -13.74
N TYR A 89 -2.28 -15.08 -13.32
CA TYR A 89 -2.00 -14.69 -11.93
C TYR A 89 -2.03 -13.18 -11.70
N ILE A 90 -2.64 -12.42 -12.62
CA ILE A 90 -2.79 -10.97 -12.53
C ILE A 90 -4.27 -10.64 -12.74
N LEU A 91 -4.81 -9.82 -11.84
CA LEU A 91 -6.21 -9.44 -11.87
C LEU A 91 -6.54 -8.68 -13.15
N GLN A 92 -7.46 -9.22 -13.94
CA GLN A 92 -7.87 -8.65 -15.20
C GLN A 92 -8.86 -7.51 -15.00
N LEU A 93 -8.64 -6.39 -15.71
CA LEU A 93 -9.63 -5.33 -15.86
C LEU A 93 -10.75 -5.80 -16.78
N LEU A 94 -12.00 -5.68 -16.33
CA LEU A 94 -13.19 -6.07 -17.09
C LEU A 94 -13.90 -4.87 -17.72
N GLY A 95 -13.81 -3.70 -17.08
CA GLY A 95 -14.59 -2.54 -17.44
C GLY A 95 -14.15 -1.27 -16.71
N LEU A 96 -14.69 -0.15 -17.15
CA LEU A 96 -14.66 1.10 -16.40
C LEU A 96 -16.04 1.35 -15.81
N TYR A 97 -16.09 1.92 -14.62
CA TYR A 97 -17.32 2.38 -14.00
C TYR A 97 -17.45 3.88 -14.20
N LYS A 98 -18.66 4.35 -14.53
CA LYS A 98 -18.98 5.76 -14.64
C LYS A 98 -20.35 6.04 -14.03
N LYS A 99 -20.42 6.98 -13.09
CA LYS A 99 -21.67 7.49 -12.54
C LYS A 99 -21.74 9.00 -12.77
N VAL A 100 -22.85 9.48 -13.31
CA VAL A 100 -23.11 10.90 -13.55
C VAL A 100 -24.41 11.29 -12.86
N GLU A 101 -24.33 12.22 -11.91
CA GLU A 101 -25.48 12.81 -11.20
C GLU A 101 -25.37 14.33 -11.26
N GLY A 102 -26.00 14.95 -12.27
CA GLY A 102 -25.81 16.36 -12.58
C GLY A 102 -24.35 16.67 -12.92
N GLU A 103 -23.74 17.61 -12.18
CA GLU A 103 -22.31 17.96 -12.31
C GLU A 103 -21.37 16.95 -11.63
N TYR A 104 -21.91 16.09 -10.75
CA TYR A 104 -21.10 15.12 -10.03
C TYR A 104 -20.78 13.91 -10.90
N LYS A 105 -19.49 13.62 -11.08
CA LYS A 105 -19.00 12.48 -11.85
C LYS A 105 -18.13 11.58 -10.96
N GLN A 106 -18.43 10.29 -10.92
CA GLN A 106 -17.55 9.28 -10.32
C GLN A 106 -17.06 8.32 -11.38
N PHE A 107 -15.82 7.90 -11.23
CA PHE A 107 -15.18 6.93 -12.11
C PHE A 107 -14.52 5.83 -11.28
N GLY A 108 -14.49 4.61 -11.83
CA GLY A 108 -13.88 3.48 -11.15
C GLY A 108 -13.40 2.39 -12.12
N LEU A 109 -12.73 1.40 -11.55
CA LEU A 109 -12.29 0.18 -12.26
C LEU A 109 -13.23 -0.96 -11.92
N ILE A 110 -13.59 -1.76 -12.91
CA ILE A 110 -14.43 -2.95 -12.74
C ILE A 110 -13.55 -4.18 -12.98
N VAL A 111 -13.49 -5.05 -11.98
CA VAL A 111 -12.70 -6.29 -11.99
C VAL A 111 -13.56 -7.44 -11.48
N GLU A 112 -13.11 -8.67 -11.66
CA GLU A 112 -13.79 -9.83 -11.06
C GLU A 112 -13.73 -9.76 -9.53
N TYR A 113 -14.85 -10.07 -8.87
CA TYR A 113 -14.90 -10.11 -7.41
C TYR A 113 -14.21 -11.36 -6.87
N MET A 114 -13.19 -11.16 -6.04
CA MET A 114 -12.44 -12.25 -5.39
C MET A 114 -13.03 -12.56 -4.01
N ALA A 115 -13.96 -13.52 -3.94
CA ALA A 115 -14.73 -13.81 -2.73
C ALA A 115 -13.91 -14.27 -1.52
N ILE A 116 -12.77 -14.94 -1.75
CA ILE A 116 -11.84 -15.33 -0.68
C ILE A 116 -11.13 -14.09 -0.10
N GLY A 117 -11.01 -13.03 -0.90
CA GLY A 117 -10.34 -11.79 -0.56
C GLY A 117 -8.83 -11.85 -0.83
N SER A 118 -8.09 -11.09 -0.04
CA SER A 118 -6.63 -11.02 -0.10
C SER A 118 -5.95 -12.11 0.74
N LEU A 119 -4.68 -12.39 0.46
CA LEU A 119 -3.82 -13.23 1.29
C LEU A 119 -3.75 -12.68 2.73
N TYR A 120 -3.76 -11.36 2.90
CA TYR A 120 -3.87 -10.73 4.21
C TYR A 120 -5.15 -11.13 4.96
N SER A 121 -6.32 -11.07 4.31
CA SER A 121 -7.57 -11.50 4.93
C SER A 121 -7.60 -13.01 5.18
N LEU A 122 -6.96 -13.81 4.32
CA LEU A 122 -6.82 -15.24 4.58
C LEU A 122 -6.02 -15.48 5.87
N PHE A 123 -4.91 -14.76 6.08
CA PHE A 123 -4.13 -14.84 7.31
C PHE A 123 -4.90 -14.41 8.57
N GLN A 124 -5.88 -13.52 8.44
CA GLN A 124 -6.75 -13.14 9.56
C GLN A 124 -7.78 -14.21 9.90
N LYS A 125 -8.40 -14.82 8.87
CA LYS A 125 -9.42 -15.87 9.04
C LYS A 125 -8.83 -17.22 9.44
N VAL A 126 -7.68 -17.54 8.86
CA VAL A 126 -6.92 -18.78 9.07
C VAL A 126 -5.59 -18.32 9.62
N THR A 127 -5.38 -18.46 10.94
CA THR A 127 -4.14 -17.98 11.58
C THR A 127 -2.92 -18.40 10.75
N PRO A 128 -1.90 -17.56 10.56
CA PRO A 128 -0.82 -17.87 9.63
C PRO A 128 -0.17 -19.22 9.86
N LYS A 129 0.02 -19.61 11.12
CA LYS A 129 0.56 -20.91 11.53
C LYS A 129 -0.28 -22.10 11.05
N SER A 130 -1.58 -21.90 10.88
CA SER A 130 -2.51 -22.94 10.46
C SER A 130 -2.59 -23.12 8.93
N LEU A 131 -2.07 -22.18 8.13
CA LEU A 131 -2.11 -22.32 6.67
C LEU A 131 -1.18 -23.46 6.21
N PRO A 132 -1.65 -24.49 5.48
CA PRO A 132 -0.82 -25.62 5.09
C PRO A 132 0.36 -25.21 4.17
N TRP A 133 1.53 -25.83 4.37
CA TRP A 133 2.72 -25.58 3.55
C TRP A 133 2.52 -25.78 2.04
N PRO A 134 1.79 -26.81 1.56
CA PRO A 134 1.51 -26.95 0.13
C PRO A 134 0.92 -25.69 -0.49
N LEU A 135 -0.09 -25.10 0.17
CA LEU A 135 -0.75 -23.90 -0.31
C LEU A 135 0.17 -22.67 -0.23
N ARG A 136 0.98 -22.54 0.82
CA ARG A 136 1.95 -21.43 0.94
C ARG A 136 2.96 -21.44 -0.21
N PHE A 137 3.54 -22.59 -0.50
CA PHE A 137 4.53 -22.70 -1.58
C PHE A 137 3.88 -22.61 -2.97
N GLN A 138 2.63 -23.05 -3.13
CA GLN A 138 1.85 -22.75 -4.34
C GLN A 138 1.72 -21.24 -4.53
N ILE A 139 1.20 -20.53 -3.54
CA ILE A 139 1.00 -19.08 -3.58
C ILE A 139 2.32 -18.37 -3.91
N LEU A 140 3.41 -18.76 -3.23
CA LEU A 140 4.73 -18.18 -3.45
C LEU A 140 5.23 -18.41 -4.89
N ASN A 141 5.05 -19.62 -5.42
CA ASN A 141 5.40 -19.94 -6.80
C ASN A 141 4.56 -19.16 -7.81
N GLN A 142 3.25 -19.06 -7.61
CA GLN A 142 2.34 -18.33 -8.50
C GLN A 142 2.65 -16.83 -8.52
N VAL A 143 2.95 -16.22 -7.36
CA VAL A 143 3.41 -14.83 -7.29
C VAL A 143 4.71 -14.65 -8.05
N ALA A 144 5.69 -15.54 -7.87
CA ALA A 144 6.96 -15.47 -8.61
C ALA A 144 6.73 -15.53 -10.13
N ILE A 145 5.80 -16.39 -10.60
CA ILE A 145 5.44 -16.49 -12.01
C ILE A 145 4.80 -15.19 -12.52
N GLY A 146 3.83 -14.64 -11.78
CA GLY A 146 3.18 -13.37 -12.15
C GLY A 146 4.17 -12.21 -12.21
N MET A 147 5.10 -12.13 -11.25
CA MET A 147 6.13 -11.09 -11.23
C MET A 147 7.19 -11.28 -12.33
N ARG A 148 7.59 -12.52 -12.64
CA ARG A 148 8.45 -12.81 -13.80
C ARG A 148 7.81 -12.30 -15.09
N TYR A 149 6.51 -12.57 -15.30
CA TYR A 149 5.78 -12.08 -16.45
C TYR A 149 5.86 -10.54 -16.55
N LEU A 150 5.58 -9.85 -15.45
CA LEU A 150 5.64 -8.39 -15.39
C LEU A 150 7.03 -7.82 -15.73
N HIS A 151 8.09 -8.48 -15.25
CA HIS A 151 9.46 -7.96 -15.35
C HIS A 151 10.22 -8.37 -16.62
N HIS A 152 9.93 -9.56 -17.16
CA HIS A 152 10.75 -10.17 -18.21
C HIS A 152 9.98 -10.45 -19.50
N GLU A 153 8.68 -10.72 -19.42
CA GLU A 153 7.86 -11.08 -20.59
C GLU A 153 7.14 -9.85 -21.18
N LEU A 154 6.79 -8.88 -20.34
CA LEU A 154 6.27 -7.59 -20.78
C LEU A 154 7.38 -6.71 -21.38
N GLN A 155 7.16 -6.24 -22.61
CA GLN A 155 8.01 -5.23 -23.26
C GLN A 155 7.26 -3.92 -23.52
N PRO A 156 7.63 -2.78 -22.88
CA PRO A 156 8.65 -2.63 -21.83
C PRO A 156 8.26 -3.23 -20.46
N PRO A 157 9.23 -3.64 -19.61
CA PRO A 157 8.93 -4.23 -18.29
C PRO A 157 8.08 -3.35 -17.39
N LEU A 158 7.26 -3.96 -16.55
CA LEU A 158 6.40 -3.29 -15.59
C LEU A 158 6.81 -3.63 -14.15
N LEU A 159 7.18 -2.63 -13.36
CA LEU A 159 7.46 -2.78 -11.93
C LEU A 159 6.16 -2.63 -11.13
N HIS A 160 5.90 -3.54 -10.18
CA HIS A 160 4.68 -3.52 -9.38
C HIS A 160 4.73 -2.43 -8.30
N LEU A 161 5.81 -2.40 -7.52
CA LEU A 161 6.20 -1.41 -6.51
C LEU A 161 5.35 -1.34 -5.22
N ASP A 162 4.24 -2.08 -5.15
CA ASP A 162 3.45 -2.24 -3.92
C ASP A 162 3.04 -3.70 -3.67
N LEU A 163 3.97 -4.64 -3.88
CA LEU A 163 3.71 -6.07 -3.68
C LEU A 163 3.61 -6.37 -2.18
N LYS A 164 2.43 -6.81 -1.72
CA LYS A 164 2.14 -7.10 -0.31
C LYS A 164 0.95 -8.06 -0.18
N PRO A 165 0.75 -8.74 0.97
CA PRO A 165 -0.37 -9.68 1.15
C PRO A 165 -1.76 -9.10 0.85
N LYS A 166 -1.98 -7.79 1.02
CA LYS A 166 -3.26 -7.13 0.66
C LYS A 166 -3.49 -7.03 -0.86
N ASN A 167 -2.41 -7.05 -1.65
CA ASN A 167 -2.41 -6.91 -3.11
C ASN A 167 -2.23 -8.27 -3.83
N VAL A 168 -2.33 -9.37 -3.08
CA VAL A 168 -2.40 -10.74 -3.60
C VAL A 168 -3.80 -11.26 -3.29
N LEU A 169 -4.73 -11.17 -4.25
CA LEU A 169 -6.09 -11.71 -4.09
C LEU A 169 -6.11 -13.21 -4.39
N LEU A 170 -7.16 -13.88 -3.95
CA LEU A 170 -7.36 -15.31 -4.13
C LEU A 170 -8.71 -15.57 -4.79
N ASN A 171 -8.70 -16.36 -5.86
CA ASN A 171 -9.94 -16.86 -6.46
C ASN A 171 -10.49 -18.07 -5.69
N GLU A 172 -11.62 -18.62 -6.12
CA GLU A 172 -12.26 -19.78 -5.47
C GLU A 172 -11.39 -21.05 -5.45
N SER A 173 -10.43 -21.13 -6.37
CA SER A 173 -9.42 -22.20 -6.43
C SER A 173 -8.21 -21.95 -5.54
N LEU A 174 -8.20 -20.88 -4.75
CA LEU A 174 -7.06 -20.41 -3.96
C LEU A 174 -5.81 -20.15 -4.81
N ASN A 175 -6.02 -19.85 -6.10
CA ASN A 175 -4.97 -19.34 -6.98
C ASN A 175 -4.92 -17.82 -6.87
N ILE A 176 -3.72 -17.27 -6.99
CA ILE A 176 -3.49 -15.85 -6.75
C ILE A 176 -3.88 -14.97 -7.93
N GLN A 177 -4.25 -13.73 -7.63
CA GLN A 177 -4.46 -12.63 -8.58
C GLN A 177 -3.75 -11.39 -8.04
N LEU A 178 -2.62 -11.01 -8.64
CA LEU A 178 -1.92 -9.77 -8.30
C LEU A 178 -2.75 -8.56 -8.71
N THR A 179 -2.84 -7.56 -7.83
CA THR A 179 -3.68 -6.37 -8.04
C THR A 179 -3.01 -5.08 -7.55
N ASP A 180 -3.68 -3.95 -7.74
CA ASP A 180 -3.29 -2.61 -7.29
C ASP A 180 -2.06 -2.05 -8.00
N PHE A 181 -2.23 -1.79 -9.30
CA PHE A 181 -1.20 -1.24 -10.18
C PHE A 181 -1.09 0.30 -10.11
N GLY A 182 -1.73 0.94 -9.14
CA GLY A 182 -1.77 2.40 -9.00
C GLY A 182 -0.39 3.03 -8.79
N LEU A 183 0.56 2.27 -8.24
CA LEU A 183 1.96 2.68 -8.04
C LEU A 183 2.92 2.12 -9.09
N SER A 184 2.43 1.26 -10.00
CA SER A 184 3.27 0.58 -10.97
C SER A 184 3.92 1.54 -11.97
N LYS A 185 5.13 1.19 -12.41
CA LYS A 185 5.94 2.01 -13.32
C LYS A 185 6.49 1.16 -14.46
N ILE A 186 6.35 1.67 -15.67
CA ILE A 186 7.04 1.11 -16.84
C ILE A 186 8.54 1.41 -16.70
N ARG A 187 9.37 0.39 -16.86
CA ARG A 187 10.83 0.52 -16.92
C ARG A 187 11.22 0.82 -18.37
N ASP A 188 11.34 2.10 -18.70
CA ASP A 188 11.89 2.54 -19.97
C ASP A 188 13.40 2.81 -19.84
N ALA A 189 14.17 2.48 -20.87
CA ALA A 189 15.60 2.82 -20.96
C ALA A 189 15.82 4.34 -21.17
N SER A 190 14.80 5.06 -21.66
CA SER A 190 14.89 6.47 -22.04
C SER A 190 14.27 7.46 -21.05
N SER A 191 13.33 7.03 -20.20
CA SER A 191 12.65 7.91 -19.24
C SER A 191 13.23 7.79 -17.83
N SER A 192 14.31 8.56 -17.58
CA SER A 192 14.97 8.68 -16.30
C SER A 192 14.28 9.63 -15.30
N SER A 193 12.95 9.75 -15.34
CA SER A 193 12.18 10.72 -14.55
C SER A 193 11.12 10.03 -13.69
N GLY A 194 11.39 9.97 -12.38
CA GLY A 194 10.36 9.64 -11.41
C GLY A 194 10.94 9.28 -10.05
N THR A 195 10.98 10.26 -9.15
CA THR A 195 11.18 10.01 -7.71
C THR A 195 10.18 8.95 -7.23
N PHE A 196 10.64 8.08 -6.34
CA PHE A 196 9.78 7.09 -5.69
C PHE A 196 9.02 7.78 -4.56
N THR A 197 7.71 7.97 -4.71
CA THR A 197 6.88 8.74 -3.75
C THR A 197 5.71 7.93 -3.17
N GLY A 198 5.70 6.61 -3.30
CA GLY A 198 4.60 5.78 -2.82
C GLY A 198 4.96 4.31 -2.61
N GLY A 199 4.13 3.59 -1.85
CA GLY A 199 4.26 2.18 -1.47
C GLY A 199 4.08 1.99 0.03
N THR A 200 3.89 0.74 0.46
CA THR A 200 3.63 0.45 1.88
C THR A 200 4.96 0.24 2.64
N LEU A 201 5.30 1.14 3.56
CA LEU A 201 6.60 1.21 4.25
C LEU A 201 7.15 -0.13 4.75
N ALA A 202 6.28 -0.98 5.31
CA ALA A 202 6.67 -2.28 5.87
C ALA A 202 7.19 -3.29 4.83
N TYR A 203 6.94 -3.04 3.53
CA TYR A 203 7.32 -3.92 2.41
C TYR A 203 8.38 -3.28 1.51
N MET A 204 8.66 -1.99 1.70
CA MET A 204 9.66 -1.28 0.90
C MET A 204 11.08 -1.73 1.26
N PRO A 205 11.97 -1.83 0.27
CA PRO A 205 13.38 -2.11 0.54
C PRO A 205 14.06 -0.89 1.20
N PRO A 206 15.09 -1.11 2.04
CA PRO A 206 15.72 -0.03 2.80
C PRO A 206 16.32 1.06 1.90
N GLU A 207 16.85 0.71 0.73
CA GLU A 207 17.43 1.68 -0.20
C GLU A 207 16.38 2.59 -0.84
N ALA A 208 15.11 2.19 -0.88
CA ALA A 208 14.01 3.07 -1.31
C ALA A 208 13.63 4.09 -0.22
N LEU A 209 13.99 3.80 1.03
CA LEU A 209 13.73 4.67 2.19
C LEU A 209 14.89 5.63 2.46
N LYS A 210 16.13 5.23 2.15
CA LYS A 210 17.35 6.02 2.41
C LYS A 210 17.55 7.17 1.42
N ASP A 211 17.17 6.99 0.15
CA ASP A 211 17.36 8.00 -0.88
C ASP A 211 16.08 8.18 -1.72
N ILE A 212 15.49 9.37 -1.63
CA ILE A 212 14.27 9.74 -2.38
C ILE A 212 14.51 9.88 -3.89
N HIS A 213 15.78 10.05 -4.29
CA HIS A 213 16.22 10.07 -5.68
C HIS A 213 16.52 8.67 -6.23
N ASN A 214 16.49 7.64 -5.38
CA ASN A 214 16.70 6.27 -5.82
C ASN A 214 15.58 5.87 -6.79
N LYS A 215 16.01 5.36 -7.95
CA LYS A 215 15.10 5.01 -9.04
C LYS A 215 14.49 3.64 -8.72
N PRO A 216 13.17 3.45 -8.90
CA PRO A 216 12.57 2.14 -8.74
C PRO A 216 13.18 1.13 -9.72
N GLN A 217 13.53 -0.05 -9.20
CA GLN A 217 14.14 -1.14 -9.96
C GLN A 217 13.50 -2.48 -9.58
N GLU A 218 13.73 -3.50 -10.41
CA GLU A 218 13.27 -4.88 -10.17
C GLU A 218 13.61 -5.43 -8.76
N PRO A 219 14.81 -5.20 -8.19
CA PRO A 219 15.14 -5.64 -6.83
C PRO A 219 14.21 -5.12 -5.72
N PHE A 220 13.43 -4.06 -5.96
CA PHE A 220 12.46 -3.54 -4.97
C PHE A 220 11.27 -4.48 -4.82
N ASP A 221 10.78 -4.99 -5.94
CA ASP A 221 9.71 -6.00 -5.96
C ASP A 221 10.21 -7.33 -5.39
N VAL A 222 11.46 -7.72 -5.66
CA VAL A 222 12.07 -8.94 -5.10
C VAL A 222 12.17 -8.86 -3.58
N TYR A 223 12.55 -7.70 -3.04
CA TYR A 223 12.53 -7.48 -1.60
C TYR A 223 11.12 -7.55 -1.03
N SER A 224 10.13 -6.98 -1.73
CA SER A 224 8.73 -7.03 -1.31
C SER A 224 8.19 -8.47 -1.30
N PHE A 225 8.61 -9.31 -2.26
CA PHE A 225 8.20 -10.70 -2.42
C PHE A 225 8.53 -11.60 -1.21
N LEU A 226 9.66 -11.36 -0.51
CA LEU A 226 10.02 -12.04 0.75
C LEU A 226 8.85 -12.09 1.75
N HIS A 227 8.09 -11.01 1.83
CA HIS A 227 7.09 -10.87 2.91
C HIS A 227 5.93 -11.85 2.73
N LEU A 228 5.76 -12.37 1.52
CA LEU A 228 4.77 -13.38 1.17
C LEU A 228 5.25 -14.79 1.54
N SER A 229 6.56 -15.07 1.51
CA SER A 229 7.10 -16.39 1.86
C SER A 229 7.02 -16.67 3.36
N LEU A 230 7.03 -15.63 4.19
CA LEU A 230 7.11 -15.78 5.63
C LEU A 230 5.78 -15.95 6.36
N GLY A 231 4.64 -15.52 5.78
CA GLY A 231 3.25 -15.73 6.26
C GLY A 231 2.87 -15.27 7.68
N ALA A 232 3.74 -15.47 8.68
CA ALA A 232 3.49 -15.36 10.12
C ALA A 232 4.35 -14.29 10.82
N CYS A 233 5.30 -13.66 10.11
CA CYS A 233 6.24 -12.70 10.73
C CYS A 233 5.88 -11.23 10.47
N ALA A 234 4.74 -10.97 9.82
CA ALA A 234 4.34 -9.63 9.38
C ALA A 234 4.38 -8.59 10.52
N GLU A 235 4.02 -8.95 11.76
CA GLU A 235 4.04 -8.00 12.88
C GLU A 235 5.46 -7.66 13.36
N ARG A 236 6.38 -8.63 13.46
CA ARG A 236 7.80 -8.34 13.80
C ARG A 236 8.50 -7.59 12.68
N ILE A 237 8.20 -7.95 11.43
CA ILE A 237 8.74 -7.32 10.22
C ILE A 237 8.38 -5.83 10.14
N LYS A 238 7.12 -5.44 10.43
CA LYS A 238 6.68 -4.03 10.43
C LYS A 238 7.51 -3.15 11.38
N ILE A 239 8.04 -3.71 12.47
CA ILE A 239 8.82 -2.98 13.48
C ILE A 239 10.31 -3.00 13.14
N LEU A 240 10.82 -4.12 12.63
CA LEU A 240 12.25 -4.33 12.39
C LEU A 240 12.73 -3.63 11.10
N ILE A 241 11.95 -3.70 10.01
CA ILE A 241 12.37 -3.20 8.71
C ILE A 241 12.58 -1.68 8.67
N PRO A 242 11.71 -0.83 9.26
CA PRO A 242 11.96 0.61 9.32
C PRO A 242 13.22 0.99 10.12
N LYS A 243 13.72 0.09 10.98
CA LYS A 243 14.96 0.24 11.74
C LYS A 243 16.18 -0.32 11.02
N GLY A 244 16.03 -0.78 9.78
CA GLY A 244 17.08 -1.47 9.02
C GLY A 244 17.33 -2.91 9.47
N GLN A 245 16.60 -3.41 10.48
CA GLN A 245 16.79 -4.76 11.02
C GLN A 245 16.02 -5.79 10.17
N ARG A 246 16.53 -7.02 10.11
CA ARG A 246 15.88 -8.16 9.45
C ARG A 246 15.43 -9.17 10.50
N PRO A 247 14.36 -9.95 10.25
CA PRO A 247 14.10 -11.15 11.03
C PRO A 247 15.31 -12.06 11.04
N ASP A 248 15.48 -12.80 12.13
CA ASP A 248 16.46 -13.88 12.24
C ASP A 248 16.25 -14.91 11.12
N GLU A 249 17.32 -15.45 10.54
CA GLU A 249 17.24 -16.51 9.53
C GLU A 249 16.59 -17.79 10.07
N ASN A 250 16.65 -17.98 11.38
CA ASN A 250 16.05 -19.09 12.12
C ASN A 250 14.54 -18.87 12.37
N VAL A 251 13.95 -17.79 11.84
CA VAL A 251 12.51 -17.53 11.99
C VAL A 251 11.65 -18.65 11.42
N LEU A 252 12.15 -19.39 10.43
CA LEU A 252 11.47 -20.54 9.83
C LEU A 252 11.44 -21.77 10.76
N ASP A 253 12.39 -21.88 11.69
CA ASP A 253 12.58 -23.07 12.54
C ASP A 253 11.44 -23.23 13.54
N GLY A 254 10.79 -22.12 13.91
CA GLY A 254 9.61 -22.10 14.77
C GLY A 254 8.28 -22.29 14.05
N LEU A 255 8.28 -22.54 12.73
CA LEU A 255 7.05 -22.62 11.91
C LEU A 255 6.61 -24.05 11.59
N GLY A 256 7.29 -25.06 12.13
CA GLY A 256 6.93 -26.48 12.01
C GLY A 256 7.77 -27.22 10.96
N ASP A 257 7.30 -28.40 10.56
CA ASP A 257 8.03 -29.29 9.64
C ASP A 257 7.90 -28.84 8.19
N ILE A 258 8.88 -28.04 7.73
CA ILE A 258 8.99 -27.54 6.37
C ILE A 258 9.89 -28.49 5.57
N LYS A 259 9.32 -29.23 4.62
CA LYS A 259 10.10 -29.90 3.56
C LYS A 259 10.89 -28.84 2.78
N MET A 260 12.16 -29.14 2.48
CA MET A 260 13.09 -28.24 1.79
C MET A 260 13.32 -26.90 2.53
N LEU A 261 13.38 -26.97 3.87
CA LEU A 261 13.68 -25.82 4.72
C LEU A 261 14.97 -25.09 4.34
N PRO A 262 16.11 -25.77 4.06
CA PRO A 262 17.35 -25.10 3.66
C PRO A 262 17.17 -24.25 2.40
N GLU A 263 16.46 -24.75 1.40
CA GLU A 263 16.21 -24.08 0.13
C GLU A 263 15.25 -22.90 0.31
N ALA A 264 14.20 -23.06 1.12
CA ALA A 264 13.27 -22.00 1.48
C ALA A 264 13.99 -20.87 2.24
N ARG A 265 14.87 -21.21 3.20
CA ARG A 265 15.70 -20.25 3.93
C ARG A 265 16.67 -19.54 3.00
N SER A 266 17.37 -20.28 2.15
CA SER A 266 18.31 -19.72 1.16
C SER A 266 17.63 -18.72 0.23
N LEU A 267 16.45 -19.05 -0.30
CA LEU A 267 15.67 -18.13 -1.14
C LEU A 267 15.27 -16.86 -0.38
N MET A 268 14.73 -17.03 0.84
CA MET A 268 14.32 -15.91 1.69
C MET A 268 15.49 -14.96 1.95
N VAL A 269 16.65 -15.51 2.33
CA VAL A 269 17.85 -14.72 2.62
C VAL A 269 18.38 -14.00 1.38
N ALA A 270 18.34 -14.66 0.22
CA ALA A 270 18.74 -14.02 -1.03
C ALA A 270 17.81 -12.85 -1.41
N CYS A 271 16.49 -13.00 -1.25
CA CYS A 271 15.51 -11.96 -1.61
C CYS A 271 15.63 -10.69 -0.75
N TRP A 272 16.11 -10.78 0.48
CA TRP A 272 16.14 -9.63 1.42
C TRP A 272 17.52 -9.00 1.62
N SER A 273 18.48 -9.40 0.78
CA SER A 273 19.85 -8.87 0.78
C SER A 273 19.86 -7.35 0.85
N GLU A 274 20.76 -6.81 1.68
CA GLU A 274 20.99 -5.36 1.75
C GLU A 274 21.50 -4.79 0.43
N VAL A 275 22.29 -5.59 -0.30
CA VAL A 275 22.82 -5.24 -1.61
C VAL A 275 21.75 -5.56 -2.66
N PRO A 276 21.13 -4.57 -3.33
CA PRO A 276 20.01 -4.81 -4.24
C PRO A 276 20.41 -5.66 -5.45
N SER A 277 21.63 -5.50 -5.95
CA SER A 277 22.17 -6.29 -7.07
C SER A 277 22.45 -7.75 -6.73
N ALA A 278 22.54 -8.10 -5.43
CA ALA A 278 22.69 -9.49 -5.00
C ALA A 278 21.34 -10.22 -4.86
N ARG A 279 20.22 -9.50 -4.95
CA ARG A 279 18.88 -10.12 -4.92
C ARG A 279 18.63 -10.87 -6.23
N PRO A 280 18.02 -12.07 -6.18
CA PRO A 280 17.73 -12.85 -7.39
C PRO A 280 16.70 -12.15 -8.27
N SER A 281 16.75 -12.37 -9.58
CA SER A 281 15.63 -11.99 -10.46
C SER A 281 14.42 -12.89 -10.24
N PHE A 282 13.23 -12.46 -10.68
CA PHE A 282 12.05 -13.32 -10.60
C PHE A 282 12.16 -14.59 -11.44
N GLN A 283 13.01 -14.63 -12.46
CA GLN A 283 13.34 -15.86 -13.18
C GLN A 283 13.94 -16.92 -12.25
N VAL A 284 14.90 -16.51 -11.40
CA VAL A 284 15.54 -17.39 -10.40
C VAL A 284 14.54 -17.75 -9.29
N CYS A 285 13.72 -16.79 -8.83
CA CYS A 285 12.68 -17.04 -7.85
C CYS A 285 11.68 -18.10 -8.34
N VAL A 286 11.25 -18.06 -9.61
CA VAL A 286 10.35 -19.07 -10.19
C VAL A 286 10.98 -20.46 -10.14
N TRP A 287 12.27 -20.59 -10.48
CA TRP A 287 12.94 -21.88 -10.45
C TRP A 287 13.03 -22.46 -9.03
N LYS A 288 13.51 -21.68 -8.06
CA LYS A 288 13.63 -22.10 -6.65
C LYS A 288 12.27 -22.41 -6.02
N THR A 289 11.27 -21.56 -6.24
CA THR A 289 9.93 -21.81 -5.68
C THR A 289 9.24 -23.01 -6.31
N ARG A 290 9.49 -23.29 -7.60
CA ARG A 290 8.96 -24.48 -8.28
C ARG A 290 9.60 -25.76 -7.75
N GLU A 291 10.91 -25.74 -7.52
CA GLU A 291 11.65 -26.83 -6.90
C GLU A 291 11.06 -27.15 -5.52
N ILE A 292 10.93 -26.15 -4.64
CA ILE A 292 10.33 -26.32 -3.32
C ILE A 292 8.88 -26.79 -3.42
N PHE A 293 8.07 -26.21 -4.31
CA PHE A 293 6.67 -26.61 -4.46
C PHE A 293 6.51 -28.05 -4.99
N SER A 294 7.48 -28.57 -5.74
CA SER A 294 7.38 -29.90 -6.34
C SER A 294 7.18 -31.03 -5.32
N VAL A 295 7.78 -30.91 -4.12
CA VAL A 295 7.64 -31.91 -3.03
C VAL A 295 6.31 -31.84 -2.29
N TYR A 296 5.48 -30.85 -2.59
CA TYR A 296 4.15 -30.65 -2.03
C TYR A 296 3.02 -30.83 -3.05
N LYS A 297 3.36 -31.11 -4.31
CA LYS A 297 2.37 -31.13 -5.41
C LYS A 297 1.28 -32.19 -5.22
N SER A 298 1.59 -33.32 -4.57
CA SER A 298 0.60 -34.36 -4.23
C SER A 298 -0.38 -33.91 -3.14
N ASP A 299 0.03 -33.00 -2.28
CA ASP A 299 -0.68 -32.65 -1.04
C ASP A 299 -1.56 -31.39 -1.23
N ILE A 300 -1.56 -30.79 -2.42
CA ILE A 300 -2.17 -29.49 -2.67
C ILE A 300 -3.70 -29.52 -2.63
N ASP A 301 -4.31 -30.56 -3.19
CA ASP A 301 -5.78 -30.66 -3.24
C ASP A 301 -6.36 -30.85 -1.83
N ASP A 302 -5.66 -31.62 -0.98
CA ASP A 302 -6.00 -31.79 0.44
C ASP A 302 -5.83 -30.49 1.22
N ALA A 303 -4.74 -29.76 0.97
CA ALA A 303 -4.49 -28.46 1.58
C ALA A 303 -5.57 -27.43 1.20
N VAL A 304 -5.96 -27.37 -0.08
CA VAL A 304 -7.01 -26.48 -0.58
C VAL A 304 -8.36 -26.84 0.03
N ARG A 305 -8.73 -28.13 0.08
CA ARG A 305 -9.96 -28.59 0.77
C ARG A 305 -9.96 -28.17 2.23
N THR A 306 -8.88 -28.44 2.95
CA THR A 306 -8.72 -28.07 4.37
C THR A 306 -8.95 -26.58 4.62
N VAL A 307 -8.38 -25.72 3.77
CA VAL A 307 -8.52 -24.27 3.92
C VAL A 307 -9.94 -23.81 3.58
N ARG A 308 -10.57 -24.38 2.55
CA ARG A 308 -11.98 -24.07 2.22
C ARG A 308 -12.92 -24.44 3.35
N ASP A 309 -12.75 -25.61 3.96
CA ASP A 309 -13.61 -26.05 5.06
C ASP A 309 -13.49 -25.11 6.27
N ARG A 310 -12.27 -24.64 6.56
CA ARG A 310 -12.05 -23.64 7.61
C ARG A 310 -12.70 -22.29 7.29
N LEU A 311 -12.61 -21.83 6.05
CA LEU A 311 -13.25 -20.58 5.62
C LEU A 311 -14.77 -20.66 5.71
N LYS A 312 -15.38 -21.80 5.36
CA LYS A 312 -16.82 -22.03 5.54
C LYS A 312 -17.22 -21.97 7.02
N ASN A 313 -16.47 -22.64 7.89
CA ASN A 313 -16.75 -22.63 9.33
C ASN A 313 -16.62 -21.24 9.94
N SER A 314 -15.57 -20.49 9.57
CA SER A 314 -15.36 -19.11 10.01
C SER A 314 -16.48 -18.18 9.53
N SER A 315 -16.97 -18.34 8.29
CA SER A 315 -18.10 -17.54 7.79
C SER A 315 -19.41 -17.84 8.53
N ALA A 316 -19.66 -19.10 8.87
CA ALA A 316 -20.84 -19.49 9.65
C ALA A 316 -20.79 -18.94 11.09
N GLU A 317 -19.59 -18.87 11.68
CA GLU A 317 -19.36 -18.27 12.99
C GLU A 317 -19.48 -16.74 12.95
N GLU A 318 -18.91 -16.07 11.94
CA GLU A 318 -19.09 -14.62 11.73
C GLU A 318 -20.56 -14.24 11.51
N SER A 319 -21.33 -15.04 10.77
CA SER A 319 -22.77 -14.83 10.59
C SER A 319 -23.56 -14.98 11.89
N LYS A 320 -23.19 -15.95 12.75
CA LYS A 320 -23.79 -16.11 14.09
C LYS A 320 -23.42 -14.95 15.02
N ILE A 321 -22.16 -14.52 14.99
CA ILE A 321 -21.66 -13.39 15.79
C ILE A 321 -22.35 -12.10 15.34
N LYS A 322 -22.41 -11.80 14.04
CA LYS A 322 -23.13 -10.62 13.52
C LYS A 322 -24.61 -10.63 13.91
N ALA A 323 -25.28 -11.79 13.84
CA ALA A 323 -26.67 -11.92 14.28
C ALA A 323 -26.85 -11.65 15.79
N SER A 324 -25.87 -12.03 16.62
CA SER A 324 -25.88 -11.74 18.06
C SER A 324 -25.53 -10.28 18.42
N PHE A 325 -24.69 -9.61 17.62
CA PHE A 325 -24.33 -8.20 17.82
C PHE A 325 -25.47 -7.24 17.41
N THR A 326 -26.29 -7.61 16.42
CA THR A 326 -27.51 -6.84 16.07
C THR A 326 -28.54 -6.79 17.20
N THR A 327 -28.49 -7.72 18.18
CA THR A 327 -29.42 -7.73 19.32
C THR A 327 -28.96 -6.83 20.48
N VAL A 328 -27.72 -6.35 20.47
CA VAL A 328 -27.11 -5.58 21.59
C VAL A 328 -26.99 -4.08 21.27
N GLN A 329 -27.23 -3.66 20.02
CA GLN A 329 -27.10 -2.25 19.62
C GLN A 329 -28.33 -1.37 19.90
N ASP A 330 -29.42 -1.92 20.43
CA ASP A 330 -30.63 -1.14 20.78
C ASP A 330 -30.63 -0.58 22.21
N GLU A 331 -29.61 -0.86 23.02
CA GLU A 331 -29.48 -0.27 24.36
C GLU A 331 -28.03 0.19 24.60
N ILE A 332 -27.77 1.49 24.41
CA ILE A 332 -26.88 2.37 25.22
C ILE A 332 -26.87 3.75 24.55
N GLU A 333 -27.63 4.67 25.13
CA GLU A 333 -27.60 6.11 24.87
C GLU A 333 -27.14 6.76 26.19
N VAL A 334 -25.88 7.22 26.29
CA VAL A 334 -25.43 8.06 27.43
C VAL A 334 -24.40 9.11 26.98
N SER A 335 -24.86 10.36 27.11
CA SER A 335 -24.27 11.68 27.30
C SER A 335 -22.77 11.87 27.63
N LEU A 336 -22.19 12.88 26.98
CA LEU A 336 -20.92 13.58 27.30
C LEU A 336 -21.10 14.65 28.40
N PRO A 337 -20.08 14.90 29.25
CA PRO A 337 -19.92 16.18 29.94
C PRO A 337 -18.68 16.97 29.51
N ASP A 338 -18.74 18.25 29.90
CA ASP A 338 -18.15 19.45 29.30
C ASP A 338 -16.81 19.91 29.94
N SER A 339 -16.17 20.82 29.19
CA SER A 339 -15.04 21.73 29.41
C SER A 339 -14.30 21.87 30.76
N GLY A 340 -12.98 22.02 30.65
CA GLY A 340 -12.10 22.55 31.69
C GLY A 340 -10.91 23.31 31.09
N SER A 341 -10.92 24.63 31.18
CA SER A 341 -9.86 25.53 30.71
C SER A 341 -8.63 25.51 31.60
N CYS A 342 -7.43 25.64 31.03
CA CYS A 342 -6.27 26.14 31.76
C CYS A 342 -5.28 26.83 30.81
N LYS A 343 -5.10 28.14 30.96
CA LYS A 343 -3.86 28.84 30.56
C LYS A 343 -2.85 28.71 31.70
N PRO A 344 -1.54 28.63 31.40
CA PRO A 344 -0.70 29.74 31.82
C PRO A 344 0.39 30.15 30.81
N LYS A 345 0.95 31.32 31.13
CA LYS A 345 1.96 32.17 30.49
C LYS A 345 3.28 31.46 30.14
N SER A 346 3.95 31.93 29.09
CA SER A 346 5.42 32.05 29.11
C SER A 346 5.92 33.20 28.23
N GLU A 347 6.84 33.95 28.81
CA GLU A 347 7.64 35.01 28.21
C GLU A 347 8.68 34.45 27.23
N HIS A 348 9.10 35.32 26.30
CA HIS A 348 10.35 35.35 25.54
C HIS A 348 11.09 34.04 25.19
N MET A 349 11.17 33.77 23.88
CA MET A 349 12.40 33.97 23.08
C MET A 349 12.07 33.66 21.61
N ALA A 350 12.25 34.65 20.73
CA ALA A 350 12.21 34.42 19.29
C ALA A 350 13.57 33.87 18.82
N PRO A 351 13.63 32.71 18.15
CA PRO A 351 14.80 32.37 17.36
C PRO A 351 14.64 33.00 15.96
N LYS A 352 15.70 33.69 15.57
CA LYS A 352 15.99 34.09 14.19
C LYS A 352 15.91 32.86 13.26
N ASP A 353 15.68 33.16 11.98
CA ASP A 353 15.85 32.27 10.82
C ASP A 353 14.66 31.40 10.38
N LEU A 354 13.77 32.03 9.60
CA LEU A 354 12.82 31.36 8.67
C LEU A 354 13.49 30.38 7.68
N LYS A 355 14.83 30.36 7.58
CA LYS A 355 15.59 29.44 6.71
C LYS A 355 15.88 28.08 7.37
N GLU A 356 15.82 27.97 8.70
CA GLU A 356 16.19 26.75 9.42
C GLU A 356 15.04 25.76 9.54
N GLY A 357 13.83 26.22 9.85
CA GLY A 357 12.70 25.32 10.14
C GLY A 357 12.32 24.38 8.98
N SER A 358 12.19 24.87 7.75
CA SER A 358 11.90 23.97 6.61
C SER A 358 13.03 22.98 6.39
N THR A 359 14.27 23.43 6.48
CA THR A 359 15.48 22.63 6.24
C THR A 359 15.63 21.53 7.31
N PHE A 360 15.40 21.88 8.58
CA PHE A 360 15.38 20.95 9.70
C PHE A 360 14.28 19.89 9.54
N LEU A 361 13.05 20.31 9.25
CA LEU A 361 11.92 19.39 9.07
C LEU A 361 12.15 18.43 7.90
N LEU A 362 12.73 18.91 6.80
CA LEU A 362 13.11 18.07 5.65
C LEU A 362 14.24 17.09 6.02
N LYS A 363 15.29 17.58 6.70
CA LYS A 363 16.47 16.79 7.09
C LYS A 363 16.13 15.69 8.10
N HIS A 364 15.30 15.99 9.09
CA HIS A 364 14.96 15.09 10.19
C HIS A 364 13.58 14.46 10.07
N ARG A 365 12.91 14.58 8.91
CA ARG A 365 11.55 14.10 8.66
C ARG A 365 11.29 12.68 9.18
N MET A 366 12.21 11.76 8.88
CA MET A 366 12.09 10.35 9.27
C MET A 366 12.24 10.14 10.77
N ALA A 367 13.21 10.82 11.39
CA ALA A 367 13.41 10.68 12.82
C ALA A 367 12.26 11.31 13.62
N ILE A 368 11.66 12.40 13.12
CA ILE A 368 10.43 12.98 13.70
C ILE A 368 9.28 11.98 13.60
N VAL A 369 9.02 11.38 12.43
CA VAL A 369 7.94 10.39 12.26
C VAL A 369 8.14 9.15 13.14
N GLN A 370 9.39 8.72 13.35
CA GLN A 370 9.70 7.50 14.12
C GLN A 370 9.69 7.72 15.65
N ARG A 371 10.06 8.91 16.11
CA ARG A 371 10.32 9.18 17.54
C ARG A 371 9.24 10.03 18.20
N LEU A 372 8.44 10.75 17.41
CA LEU A 372 7.32 11.52 17.92
C LEU A 372 6.15 10.57 18.22
N MET A 373 5.71 10.55 19.48
CA MET A 373 4.73 9.59 19.96
C MET A 373 3.28 10.04 19.75
N THR A 374 3.05 11.35 19.69
CA THR A 374 1.74 11.98 19.49
C THR A 374 1.89 13.27 18.68
N ILE A 375 0.88 13.61 17.89
CA ILE A 375 0.86 14.85 17.09
C ILE A 375 -0.36 15.71 17.42
N GLU A 376 -1.28 15.20 18.24
CA GLU A 376 -2.58 15.78 18.55
C GLU A 376 -2.46 17.21 19.12
N SER A 377 -1.61 17.43 20.12
CA SER A 377 -1.40 18.77 20.68
C SER A 377 -0.80 19.76 19.66
N ILE A 378 0.07 19.29 18.77
CA ILE A 378 0.66 20.13 17.72
C ILE A 378 -0.39 20.45 16.65
N LEU A 379 -1.23 19.48 16.28
CA LEU A 379 -2.33 19.67 15.32
C LEU A 379 -3.37 20.66 15.82
N GLU A 380 -3.73 20.60 17.10
CA GLU A 380 -4.65 21.56 17.72
C GLU A 380 -4.09 22.98 17.64
N CYS A 381 -2.80 23.17 17.93
CA CYS A 381 -2.15 24.48 17.79
C CYS A 381 -2.15 24.96 16.32
N LEU A 382 -1.81 24.09 15.37
CA LEU A 382 -1.83 24.43 13.94
C LEU A 382 -3.24 24.80 13.44
N LEU A 383 -4.28 24.18 13.99
CA LEU A 383 -5.68 24.45 13.65
C LEU A 383 -6.14 25.79 14.25
N GLN A 384 -5.83 26.02 15.53
CA GLN A 384 -6.15 27.28 16.23
C GLN A 384 -5.45 28.49 15.60
N GLU A 385 -4.22 28.31 15.10
CA GLU A 385 -3.46 29.34 14.41
C GLU A 385 -3.86 29.51 12.93
N GLY A 386 -4.84 28.74 12.43
CA GLY A 386 -5.33 28.82 11.06
C GLY A 386 -4.32 28.36 10.00
N ILE A 387 -3.25 27.67 10.41
CA ILE A 387 -2.23 27.14 9.48
C ILE A 387 -2.81 25.93 8.73
N ILE A 388 -3.62 25.13 9.41
CA ILE A 388 -4.42 24.05 8.83
C ILE A 388 -5.90 24.38 9.04
N ASN A 389 -6.76 24.01 8.09
CA ASN A 389 -8.20 24.20 8.23
C ASN A 389 -8.88 22.93 8.81
N ASN A 390 -10.18 23.00 9.12
CA ASN A 390 -10.92 21.84 9.64
C ASN A 390 -10.90 20.62 8.69
N GLY A 391 -10.87 20.84 7.37
CA GLY A 391 -10.75 19.76 6.39
C GLY A 391 -9.38 19.07 6.42
N ASP A 392 -8.31 19.87 6.52
CA ASP A 392 -6.94 19.41 6.70
C ASP A 392 -6.81 18.58 8.00
N HIS A 393 -7.38 19.08 9.09
CA HIS A 393 -7.39 18.41 10.38
C HIS A 393 -8.11 17.05 10.29
N GLN A 394 -9.33 17.02 9.76
CA GLN A 394 -10.10 15.78 9.55
C GLN A 394 -9.36 14.79 8.63
N PHE A 395 -8.70 15.27 7.57
CA PHE A 395 -7.88 14.43 6.70
C PHE A 395 -6.72 13.78 7.44
N ILE A 396 -6.05 14.51 8.34
CA ILE A 396 -4.94 13.98 9.13
C ILE A 396 -5.44 12.95 10.15
N ILE A 397 -6.49 13.28 10.92
CA ILE A 397 -6.98 12.40 12.00
C ILE A 397 -7.79 11.21 11.50
N SER A 398 -8.24 11.21 10.23
CA SER A 398 -8.94 10.08 9.60
C SER A 398 -8.13 8.79 9.55
N ASP A 399 -6.82 8.85 9.80
CA ASP A 399 -5.96 7.68 9.91
C ASP A 399 -5.72 7.30 11.38
N ALA A 400 -5.93 6.03 11.72
CA ALA A 400 -5.71 5.53 13.08
C ALA A 400 -4.21 5.41 13.45
N ASN A 401 -3.31 5.47 12.47
CA ASN A 401 -1.87 5.30 12.70
C ASN A 401 -1.19 6.64 13.01
N CYS A 402 -0.64 6.80 14.22
CA CYS A 402 0.06 8.01 14.66
C CYS A 402 1.22 8.44 13.73
N ALA A 403 2.04 7.49 13.27
CA ALA A 403 3.15 7.79 12.36
C ALA A 403 2.66 8.37 11.02
N GLU A 404 1.51 7.89 10.54
CA GLU A 404 0.88 8.39 9.33
C GLU A 404 0.25 9.77 9.55
N LYS A 405 -0.35 10.04 10.72
CA LYS A 405 -0.81 11.38 11.09
C LYS A 405 0.37 12.37 11.08
N ILE A 406 1.49 12.03 11.73
CA ILE A 406 2.70 12.87 11.79
C ILE A 406 3.22 13.15 10.37
N ARG A 407 3.27 12.11 9.52
CA ARG A 407 3.72 12.23 8.14
C ARG A 407 2.82 13.17 7.31
N ARG A 408 1.50 13.03 7.41
CA ARG A 408 0.53 13.90 6.73
C ARG A 408 0.69 15.34 7.17
N THR A 409 0.86 15.58 8.47
CA THR A 409 1.13 16.91 9.02
C THR A 409 2.39 17.51 8.42
N LEU A 410 3.51 16.78 8.44
CA LEU A 410 4.78 17.24 7.86
C LEU A 410 4.66 17.56 6.36
N ASP A 411 4.07 16.65 5.57
CA ASP A 411 3.94 16.81 4.12
C ASP A 411 3.05 18.00 3.75
N MET A 412 1.95 18.18 4.48
CA MET A 412 1.05 19.30 4.26
C MET A 412 1.71 20.63 4.64
N ILE A 413 2.35 20.69 5.80
CA ILE A 413 2.98 21.92 6.28
C ILE A 413 4.16 22.35 5.40
N LEU A 414 4.95 21.40 4.91
CA LEU A 414 6.03 21.67 3.96
C LEU A 414 5.49 22.25 2.64
N ARG A 415 4.32 21.80 2.16
CA ARG A 415 3.66 22.35 0.96
C ARG A 415 3.08 23.75 1.16
N LYS A 416 2.58 24.07 2.36
CA LYS A 416 2.07 25.40 2.70
C LYS A 416 3.17 26.47 2.79
N GLY A 417 4.43 26.04 2.82
CA GLY A 417 5.59 26.90 2.62
C GLY A 417 6.35 27.23 3.90
N LYS A 418 7.34 28.12 3.77
CA LYS A 418 8.37 28.36 4.80
C LYS A 418 7.82 28.88 6.12
N LYS A 419 6.80 29.74 6.10
CA LYS A 419 6.19 30.29 7.32
C LYS A 419 5.55 29.18 8.17
N SER A 420 4.72 28.34 7.55
CA SER A 420 4.09 27.18 8.20
C SER A 420 5.11 26.17 8.69
N SER A 421 6.15 25.91 7.88
CA SER A 421 7.25 25.01 8.25
C SER A 421 8.05 25.52 9.46
N THR A 422 8.30 26.82 9.51
CA THR A 422 8.98 27.45 10.65
C THR A 422 8.14 27.32 11.92
N ARG A 423 6.82 27.51 11.81
CA ARG A 423 5.94 27.39 12.97
C ARG A 423 5.82 25.95 13.47
N LEU A 424 5.74 24.96 12.59
CA LEU A 424 5.76 23.56 13.01
C LEU A 424 7.07 23.19 13.69
N TYR A 425 8.21 23.69 13.20
CA TYR A 425 9.49 23.50 13.88
C TYR A 425 9.49 24.12 15.29
N GLN A 426 8.97 25.34 15.45
CA GLN A 426 8.82 25.97 16.78
C GLN A 426 7.91 25.15 17.70
N LEU A 427 6.76 24.67 17.20
CA LEU A 427 5.87 23.81 17.99
C LEU A 427 6.54 22.50 18.40
N LEU A 428 7.37 21.90 17.55
CA LEU A 428 8.18 20.74 17.92
C LEU A 428 9.22 21.09 18.99
N ALA A 429 9.88 22.24 18.89
CA ALA A 429 10.84 22.68 19.90
C ALA A 429 10.17 23.01 21.25
N GLU A 430 8.95 23.56 21.23
CA GLU A 430 8.15 23.89 22.40
C GLU A 430 7.58 22.62 23.09
N LYS A 431 7.01 21.70 22.29
CA LYS A 431 6.28 20.54 22.81
C LYS A 431 7.18 19.32 23.00
N GLU A 432 8.26 19.20 22.24
CA GLU A 432 9.15 18.03 22.19
C GLU A 432 10.64 18.45 22.18
N PRO A 433 11.10 19.22 23.19
CA PRO A 433 12.44 19.82 23.19
C PRO A 433 13.57 18.77 23.17
N LEU A 434 13.39 17.64 23.85
CA LEU A 434 14.39 16.55 23.89
C LEU A 434 14.56 15.87 22.52
N LEU A 435 13.47 15.75 21.76
CA LEU A 435 13.52 15.22 20.40
C LEU A 435 14.30 16.18 19.50
N VAL A 436 13.98 17.47 19.54
CA VAL A 436 14.65 18.47 18.71
C VAL A 436 16.14 18.57 19.04
N GLN A 437 16.50 18.65 20.32
CA GLN A 437 17.91 18.69 20.75
C GLN A 437 18.70 17.45 20.30
N SER A 438 18.10 16.25 20.44
CA SER A 438 18.73 15.01 19.99
C SER A 438 18.92 14.93 18.48
N LEU A 439 18.12 15.64 17.70
CA LEU A 439 18.24 15.66 16.24
C LEU A 439 19.25 16.71 15.77
N GLN A 440 19.38 17.81 16.50
CA GLN A 440 20.41 18.83 16.27
C GLN A 440 21.81 18.33 16.62
N SER A 441 21.97 17.52 17.67
CA SER A 441 23.28 16.96 18.04
C SER A 441 23.79 15.84 17.12
N GLN A 442 22.95 15.30 16.23
CA GLN A 442 23.36 14.35 15.19
C GLN A 442 23.94 15.04 13.94
N THR A 443 24.19 16.36 14.02
CA THR A 443 24.62 17.16 12.87
C THR A 443 25.96 17.85 13.01
N ASP A 444 26.75 17.47 14.02
CA ASP A 444 28.18 17.77 14.12
C ASP A 444 29.04 16.53 13.82
#